data_AF-A0A368YA59-F1
#
_entry.id   AF-A0A368YA59-F1
#
_cell.length_a   1.000
_cell.length_b   1.000
_cell.length_c   1.000
_cell.angle_alpha   90.00
_cell.angle_beta   90.00
_cell.angle_gamma   90.00
#
_symmetry.space_group_name_H-M   'P 1'
#
loop_
_entity.id
_entity.type
_entity.pdbx_description
1 polymer ?
#
loop_
_entity_poly.entity_id
_entity_poly.type
_entity_poly.pdbx_seq_one_letter_code
_entity_poly.pdbx_strand_id
1 'polypeptide(L)'
;MPYDAYVGITDEDIAALYAYFTQGVAPVDAAPGQRTSLAFPFNLRFAMTGWNLLYAGGDPFTPDPALTEAQNRGRYLVDALAHCGSCHSPRGLLMGPVRGAYLTGGDVGPWYAPDITADAGNGIGTWSPEQIAAYLGTGHAEGRGQAGGPMAEAVQNSLQHVTDDDLAAMAAYLKTVAPKDAGSGTDATSFGAPKSDEATLRGTHPQNANDGLTTGAELFSGYCASCHQPDGAGSTGQSYPSLFHNSATGAASATNLIAAILYGVDRRVGDAHVFMPHFNRGSFVGALSDEEIAGIANYVLTTWGNAGAANVTVADVAQSRQGGPVAPLARLKPYLPAIMVVGAVVLLFIIAAMIRLIRDRRRAVA
;
A
#
# COMPACT_ATOMS: atom_id res chain seq x y z
N MET A 1 -9.74 5.17 8.23
CA MET A 1 -9.73 4.12 9.26
C MET A 1 -10.56 2.96 8.74
N PRO A 2 -10.02 1.74 8.72
CA PRO A 2 -10.68 0.54 8.21
C PRO A 2 -11.69 -0.01 9.24
N TYR A 3 -12.63 0.83 9.69
CA TYR A 3 -13.52 0.44 10.80
C TYR A 3 -14.47 -0.69 10.44
N ASP A 4 -14.67 -0.94 9.14
CA ASP A 4 -15.40 -2.08 8.61
C ASP A 4 -14.72 -3.40 8.95
N ALA A 5 -13.40 -3.44 9.10
CA ALA A 5 -12.68 -4.65 9.47
C ALA A 5 -12.78 -4.98 10.98
N TYR A 6 -12.97 -3.96 11.83
CA TYR A 6 -13.13 -4.16 13.29
C TYR A 6 -14.39 -4.93 13.69
N VAL A 7 -15.34 -5.13 12.76
CA VAL A 7 -16.51 -6.00 13.01
C VAL A 7 -16.09 -7.44 13.35
N GLY A 8 -14.91 -7.86 12.92
CA GLY A 8 -14.38 -9.20 13.19
C GLY A 8 -13.81 -9.37 14.60
N ILE A 9 -13.54 -8.30 15.36
CA ILE A 9 -12.94 -8.40 16.70
C ILE A 9 -13.93 -9.08 17.65
N THR A 10 -13.45 -10.00 18.48
CA THR A 10 -14.27 -10.69 19.48
C THR A 10 -14.74 -9.75 20.59
N ASP A 11 -15.89 -10.04 21.20
CA ASP A 11 -16.39 -9.25 22.34
C ASP A 11 -15.39 -9.19 23.51
N GLU A 12 -14.65 -10.28 23.73
CA GLU A 12 -13.59 -10.36 24.74
C GLU A 12 -12.46 -9.38 24.46
N ASP A 13 -11.94 -9.35 23.22
CA ASP A 13 -10.86 -8.44 22.85
C ASP A 13 -11.34 -6.98 22.83
N ILE A 14 -12.59 -6.71 22.44
CA ILE A 14 -13.18 -5.37 22.55
C ILE A 14 -13.24 -4.92 24.02
N ALA A 15 -13.65 -5.80 24.93
CA ALA A 15 -13.68 -5.50 26.36
C ALA A 15 -12.26 -5.24 26.91
N ALA A 16 -11.28 -6.05 26.49
CA ALA A 16 -9.88 -5.88 26.87
C ALA A 16 -9.29 -4.56 26.35
N LEU A 17 -9.53 -4.22 25.08
CA LEU A 17 -9.12 -2.95 24.48
C LEU A 17 -9.78 -1.76 25.18
N TYR A 18 -11.08 -1.86 25.49
CA TYR A 18 -11.79 -0.83 26.24
C TYR A 18 -11.15 -0.60 27.62
N ALA A 19 -10.87 -1.67 28.37
CA ALA A 19 -10.18 -1.58 29.65
C ALA A 19 -8.77 -0.97 29.51
N TYR A 20 -8.00 -1.40 28.51
CA TYR A 20 -6.67 -0.87 28.24
C TYR A 20 -6.69 0.62 27.92
N PHE A 21 -7.57 1.09 27.03
CA PHE A 21 -7.62 2.51 26.65
C PHE A 21 -8.20 3.41 27.73
N THR A 22 -9.06 2.89 28.62
CA THR A 22 -9.68 3.69 29.68
C THR A 22 -8.91 3.67 31.00
N GLN A 23 -8.12 2.62 31.26
CA GLN A 23 -7.45 2.41 32.55
C GLN A 23 -5.94 2.13 32.42
N GLY A 24 -5.48 1.60 31.28
CA GLY A 24 -4.10 1.16 31.06
C GLY A 24 -3.17 2.21 30.46
N VAL A 25 -3.70 3.28 29.86
CA VAL A 25 -2.90 4.35 29.24
C VAL A 25 -3.21 5.72 29.87
N ALA A 26 -2.18 6.57 29.96
CA ALA A 26 -2.36 7.92 30.47
C ALA A 26 -3.17 8.78 29.48
N PRO A 27 -4.19 9.53 29.94
CA PRO A 27 -4.96 10.39 29.07
C PRO A 27 -4.11 11.59 28.61
N VAL A 28 -4.23 11.94 27.32
CA VAL A 28 -3.67 13.18 26.77
C VAL A 28 -4.78 14.23 26.74
N ASP A 29 -4.78 15.13 27.72
CA ASP A 29 -5.80 16.18 27.86
C ASP A 29 -5.47 17.43 27.01
N ALA A 30 -5.11 17.20 25.75
CA ALA A 30 -4.85 18.23 24.77
C ALA A 30 -5.84 18.09 23.61
N ALA A 31 -6.48 19.20 23.23
CA ALA A 31 -7.33 19.21 22.05
C ALA A 31 -6.51 18.82 20.81
N PRO A 32 -7.06 18.01 19.89
CA PRO A 32 -6.38 17.69 18.64
C PRO A 32 -6.02 18.97 17.88
N GLY A 33 -4.75 19.11 17.49
CA GLY A 33 -4.26 20.29 16.77
C GLY A 33 -4.84 20.44 15.36
N GLN A 34 -5.46 19.38 14.83
CA GLN A 34 -6.11 19.36 13.53
C GLN A 34 -7.57 18.92 13.69
N ARG A 35 -8.50 19.68 13.11
CA ARG A 35 -9.91 19.28 13.00
C ARG A 35 -10.18 18.75 11.60
N THR A 36 -10.83 17.58 11.52
CA THR A 36 -11.21 16.99 10.24
C THR A 36 -12.09 17.98 9.45
N SER A 37 -11.60 18.41 8.28
CA SER A 37 -12.31 19.29 7.37
C SER A 37 -12.38 18.65 5.99
N LEU A 38 -13.52 18.03 5.68
CA LEU A 38 -13.78 17.41 4.38
C LEU A 38 -14.54 18.39 3.48
N ALA A 39 -14.18 18.44 2.21
CA ALA A 39 -14.92 19.23 1.23
C ALA A 39 -16.25 18.54 0.89
N PHE A 40 -17.26 19.33 0.53
CA PHE A 40 -18.52 18.79 0.00
C PHE A 40 -18.28 17.90 -1.23
N PRO A 41 -18.99 16.76 -1.35
CA PRO A 41 -20.02 16.23 -0.44
C PRO A 41 -19.50 15.31 0.68
N PHE A 42 -18.19 15.14 0.83
CA PHE A 42 -17.59 14.23 1.81
C PHE A 42 -17.75 14.70 3.27
N ASN A 43 -18.21 15.93 3.50
CA ASN A 43 -18.60 16.42 4.83
C ASN A 43 -19.96 15.89 5.32
N LEU A 44 -20.76 15.28 4.45
CA LEU A 44 -22.09 14.77 4.80
C LEU A 44 -21.99 13.42 5.52
N ARG A 45 -21.90 13.45 6.86
CA ARG A 45 -21.67 12.24 7.67
C ARG A 45 -22.74 11.15 7.47
N PHE A 46 -23.98 11.50 7.15
CA PHE A 46 -25.05 10.53 6.87
C PHE A 46 -24.79 9.68 5.62
N ALA A 47 -23.91 10.12 4.70
CA ALA A 47 -23.50 9.32 3.55
C ALA A 47 -22.83 8.01 3.99
N MET A 48 -22.18 8.00 5.16
CA MET A 48 -21.60 6.79 5.74
C MET A 48 -22.65 5.75 6.12
N THR A 49 -23.89 6.14 6.44
CA THR A 49 -24.96 5.16 6.66
C THR A 49 -25.24 4.36 5.40
N GLY A 50 -25.29 5.03 4.24
CA GLY A 50 -25.44 4.38 2.95
C GLY A 50 -24.24 3.50 2.60
N TRP A 51 -23.03 4.00 2.84
CA TRP A 51 -21.80 3.22 2.63
C TRP A 51 -21.75 1.96 3.52
N ASN A 52 -22.14 2.07 4.80
CA ASN A 52 -22.19 0.96 5.73
C ASN A 52 -23.15 -0.14 5.29
N LEU A 53 -24.34 0.23 4.78
CA LEU A 53 -25.29 -0.73 4.24
C LEU A 53 -24.73 -1.53 3.06
N LEU A 54 -23.77 -0.97 2.32
CA LEU A 54 -23.15 -1.63 1.18
C LEU A 54 -21.91 -2.47 1.56
N TYR A 55 -21.13 -2.00 2.53
CA TYR A 55 -19.77 -2.50 2.76
C TYR A 55 -19.41 -2.87 4.20
N ALA A 56 -20.09 -2.33 5.21
CA ALA A 56 -19.75 -2.52 6.63
C ALA A 56 -20.65 -3.54 7.35
N GLY A 57 -21.32 -4.42 6.60
CA GLY A 57 -22.04 -5.55 7.18
C GLY A 57 -21.08 -6.71 7.47
N GLY A 58 -21.27 -7.40 8.59
CA GLY A 58 -20.47 -8.56 8.96
C GLY A 58 -20.88 -9.12 10.33
N ASP A 59 -20.54 -10.37 10.56
CA ASP A 59 -20.61 -11.03 11.86
C ASP A 59 -19.21 -11.04 12.50
N PRO A 60 -19.11 -11.17 13.84
CA PRO A 60 -17.84 -11.39 14.52
C PRO A 60 -17.06 -12.57 13.92
N PHE A 61 -15.74 -12.56 14.10
CA PHE A 61 -14.88 -13.62 13.61
C PHE A 61 -15.36 -15.00 14.07
N THR A 62 -15.54 -15.90 13.11
CA THR A 62 -15.92 -17.29 13.34
C THR A 62 -14.85 -18.20 12.75
N PRO A 63 -14.21 -19.09 13.53
CA PRO A 63 -13.21 -20.02 13.03
C PRO A 63 -13.70 -20.84 11.84
N ASP A 64 -12.87 -20.96 10.81
CA ASP A 64 -13.13 -21.80 9.64
C ASP A 64 -12.67 -23.22 9.96
N PRO A 65 -13.56 -24.23 9.90
CA PRO A 65 -13.20 -25.62 10.17
C PRO A 65 -12.22 -26.22 9.15
N ALA A 66 -12.04 -25.59 7.98
CA ALA A 66 -11.03 -26.00 6.99
C ALA A 66 -9.62 -25.52 7.32
N LEU A 67 -9.48 -24.58 8.26
CA LEU A 67 -8.20 -24.04 8.70
C LEU A 67 -7.77 -24.67 10.04
N THR A 68 -6.46 -24.81 10.24
CA THR A 68 -5.91 -25.17 11.55
C THR A 68 -6.15 -24.06 12.57
N GLU A 69 -5.96 -24.37 13.86
CA GLU A 69 -6.04 -23.36 14.93
C GLU A 69 -5.08 -22.19 14.69
N ALA A 70 -3.82 -22.47 14.35
CA ALA A 70 -2.83 -21.45 14.03
C ALA A 70 -3.23 -20.61 12.80
N GLN A 71 -3.79 -21.22 11.76
CA GLN A 71 -4.28 -20.49 10.58
C GLN A 71 -5.51 -19.63 10.91
N ASN A 72 -6.41 -20.09 11.78
CA ASN A 72 -7.53 -19.29 12.25
C ASN A 72 -7.06 -18.10 13.10
N ARG A 73 -6.08 -18.31 13.98
CA ARG A 73 -5.43 -17.22 14.73
C ARG A 73 -4.80 -16.20 13.77
N GLY A 74 -4.06 -16.68 12.77
CA GLY A 74 -3.48 -15.85 11.72
C GLY A 74 -4.51 -15.06 10.94
N ARG A 75 -5.63 -15.69 10.55
CA ARG A 75 -6.74 -15.03 9.86
C ARG A 75 -7.35 -13.92 10.71
N TYR A 76 -7.60 -14.20 11.98
CA TYR A 76 -8.12 -13.20 12.90
C TYR A 76 -7.22 -11.96 12.99
N LEU A 77 -5.91 -12.16 13.12
CA LEU A 77 -4.93 -11.08 13.16
C LEU A 77 -4.87 -10.33 11.83
N VAL A 78 -4.77 -11.02 10.70
CA VAL A 78 -4.67 -10.44 9.35
C VAL A 78 -5.92 -9.65 8.97
N ASP A 79 -7.10 -10.17 9.26
CA ASP A 79 -8.37 -9.58 8.83
C ASP A 79 -8.87 -8.50 9.79
N ALA A 80 -8.93 -8.81 11.09
CA ALA A 80 -9.67 -8.00 12.05
C ALA A 80 -8.81 -7.00 12.82
N LEU A 81 -7.54 -7.34 13.13
CA LEU A 81 -6.66 -6.49 13.97
C LEU A 81 -5.59 -5.75 13.16
N ALA A 82 -5.07 -6.34 12.10
CA ALA A 82 -4.09 -5.73 11.19
C ALA A 82 -4.77 -5.15 9.93
N HIS A 83 -5.92 -5.70 9.54
CA HIS A 83 -6.73 -5.25 8.39
C HIS A 83 -5.94 -5.23 7.08
N CYS A 84 -5.12 -6.25 6.82
CA CYS A 84 -4.24 -6.31 5.65
C CYS A 84 -5.01 -6.06 4.34
N GLY A 85 -6.23 -6.59 4.25
CA GLY A 85 -7.14 -6.38 3.12
C GLY A 85 -7.49 -4.92 2.85
N SER A 86 -7.26 -4.01 3.80
CA SER A 86 -7.56 -2.60 3.62
C SER A 86 -6.61 -1.88 2.68
N CYS A 87 -5.37 -2.37 2.60
CA CYS A 87 -4.32 -1.88 1.69
C CYS A 87 -4.11 -2.85 0.53
N HIS A 88 -4.06 -4.16 0.82
CA HIS A 88 -3.73 -5.20 -0.14
C HIS A 88 -4.92 -5.69 -0.97
N SER A 89 -6.07 -5.02 -0.96
CA SER A 89 -7.19 -5.36 -1.86
C SER A 89 -7.60 -4.13 -2.67
N PRO A 90 -8.00 -4.31 -3.94
CA PRO A 90 -8.39 -3.19 -4.77
C PRO A 90 -9.70 -2.58 -4.25
N ARG A 91 -9.83 -1.26 -4.43
CA ARG A 91 -11.01 -0.50 -4.03
C ARG A 91 -11.84 -0.10 -5.25
N GLY A 92 -13.15 -0.28 -5.15
CA GLY A 92 -14.09 0.08 -6.21
C GLY A 92 -14.36 1.59 -6.27
N LEU A 93 -15.30 1.97 -7.14
CA LEU A 93 -15.70 3.38 -7.33
C LEU A 93 -16.03 4.10 -6.01
N LEU A 94 -16.77 3.45 -5.11
CA LEU A 94 -17.18 4.02 -3.81
C LEU A 94 -16.16 3.77 -2.69
N MET A 95 -14.91 3.43 -3.03
CA MET A 95 -13.83 3.10 -2.10
C MET A 95 -14.10 1.89 -1.17
N GLY A 96 -15.15 1.11 -1.44
CA GLY A 96 -15.37 -0.20 -0.81
C GLY A 96 -14.48 -1.29 -1.41
N PRO A 97 -14.24 -2.40 -0.69
CA PRO A 97 -13.44 -3.51 -1.19
C PRO A 97 -14.10 -4.16 -2.43
N VAL A 98 -13.29 -4.53 -3.42
CA VAL A 98 -13.76 -5.29 -4.58
C VAL A 98 -13.91 -6.77 -4.18
N ARG A 99 -15.12 -7.31 -4.33
CA ARG A 99 -15.41 -8.72 -3.99
C ARG A 99 -14.60 -9.66 -4.88
N GLY A 100 -14.06 -10.73 -4.28
CA GLY A 100 -13.26 -11.74 -5.01
C GLY A 100 -11.84 -11.30 -5.38
N ALA A 101 -11.37 -10.17 -4.87
CA ALA A 101 -10.02 -9.66 -5.07
C ALA A 101 -9.31 -9.43 -3.71
N TYR A 102 -9.62 -10.29 -2.73
CA TYR A 102 -9.04 -10.21 -1.40
C TYR A 102 -7.54 -10.48 -1.47
N LEU A 103 -6.74 -9.54 -0.95
CA LEU A 103 -5.27 -9.59 -0.87
C LEU A 103 -4.53 -9.61 -2.23
N THR A 104 -5.19 -9.28 -3.33
CA THR A 104 -4.58 -9.29 -4.68
C THR A 104 -3.84 -8.00 -5.06
N GLY A 105 -3.56 -7.14 -4.10
CA GLY A 105 -2.90 -5.85 -4.25
C GLY A 105 -3.85 -4.66 -4.45
N GLY A 106 -3.34 -3.45 -4.23
CA GLY A 106 -4.11 -2.22 -4.32
C GLY A 106 -3.27 -0.94 -4.19
N ASP A 107 -3.79 0.17 -4.72
CA ASP A 107 -3.16 1.48 -4.62
C ASP A 107 -3.32 2.07 -3.22
N VAL A 108 -2.23 2.60 -2.66
CA VAL A 108 -2.17 3.26 -1.35
C VAL A 108 -1.44 4.60 -1.48
N GLY A 109 -2.17 5.60 -1.97
CA GLY A 109 -1.58 6.90 -2.30
C GLY A 109 -0.48 6.74 -3.34
N PRO A 110 0.74 7.26 -3.13
CA PRO A 110 1.84 7.12 -4.09
C PRO A 110 2.47 5.72 -4.09
N TRP A 111 2.09 4.84 -3.17
CA TRP A 111 2.61 3.48 -3.04
C TRP A 111 1.61 2.47 -3.58
N TYR A 112 2.12 1.29 -3.93
CA TYR A 112 1.33 0.12 -4.31
C TYR A 112 1.52 -0.99 -3.28
N ALA A 113 0.43 -1.42 -2.64
CA ALA A 113 0.43 -2.61 -1.80
C ALA A 113 0.37 -3.85 -2.72
N PRO A 114 1.39 -4.72 -2.71
CA PRO A 114 1.47 -5.86 -3.63
C PRO A 114 0.40 -6.92 -3.35
N ASP A 115 0.24 -7.85 -4.28
CA ASP A 115 -0.49 -9.10 -4.03
C ASP A 115 0.26 -9.87 -2.91
N ILE A 116 -0.48 -10.31 -1.88
CA ILE A 116 0.05 -11.10 -0.77
C ILE A 116 -0.69 -12.44 -0.61
N THR A 117 -1.33 -12.90 -1.68
CA THR A 117 -1.84 -14.26 -1.80
C THR A 117 -0.68 -15.25 -2.01
N ALA A 118 -1.00 -16.55 -1.97
CA ALA A 118 -0.05 -17.61 -2.24
C ALA A 118 0.39 -17.73 -3.72
N ASP A 119 0.13 -16.71 -4.56
CA ASP A 119 0.57 -16.70 -5.96
C ASP A 119 2.11 -16.73 -6.08
N ALA A 120 2.65 -17.61 -6.92
CA ALA A 120 4.09 -17.74 -7.12
C ALA A 120 4.70 -16.71 -8.09
N GLY A 121 3.88 -15.99 -8.85
CA GLY A 121 4.34 -14.96 -9.78
C GLY A 121 4.27 -13.58 -9.15
N ASN A 122 3.06 -13.08 -8.92
CA ASN A 122 2.84 -11.71 -8.45
C ASN A 122 2.68 -11.60 -6.92
N GLY A 123 2.50 -12.73 -6.22
CA GLY A 123 2.24 -12.79 -4.78
C GLY A 123 3.44 -13.23 -3.93
N ILE A 124 3.16 -13.75 -2.73
CA ILE A 124 4.16 -14.28 -1.77
C ILE A 124 4.28 -15.80 -1.80
N GLY A 125 3.83 -16.44 -2.89
CA GLY A 125 3.84 -17.89 -3.07
C GLY A 125 5.23 -18.50 -2.99
N THR A 126 6.27 -17.79 -3.43
CA THR A 126 7.67 -18.25 -3.36
C THR A 126 8.36 -17.93 -2.03
N TRP A 127 7.77 -17.07 -1.19
CA TRP A 127 8.33 -16.70 0.11
C TRP A 127 8.12 -17.83 1.12
N SER A 128 9.13 -18.07 1.95
CA SER A 128 8.99 -19.01 3.07
C SER A 128 8.15 -18.38 4.20
N PRO A 129 7.51 -19.18 5.06
CA PRO A 129 6.81 -18.66 6.25
C PRO A 129 7.72 -17.80 7.14
N GLU A 130 8.99 -18.18 7.28
CA GLU A 130 9.98 -17.45 8.07
C GLU A 130 10.30 -16.10 7.45
N GLN A 131 10.42 -16.02 6.11
CA GLN A 131 10.60 -14.74 5.41
C GLN A 131 9.38 -13.82 5.61
N ILE A 132 8.17 -14.36 5.60
CA ILE A 132 6.95 -13.58 5.84
C ILE A 132 6.92 -13.06 7.28
N ALA A 133 7.16 -13.92 8.27
CA ALA A 133 7.19 -13.53 9.68
C ALA A 133 8.29 -12.48 9.95
N ALA A 134 9.49 -12.67 9.40
CA ALA A 134 10.59 -11.71 9.50
C ALA A 134 10.22 -10.35 8.87
N TYR A 135 9.57 -10.35 7.70
CA TYR A 135 9.11 -9.12 7.06
C TYR A 135 8.07 -8.38 7.91
N LEU A 136 7.11 -9.11 8.48
CA LEU A 136 6.07 -8.51 9.32
C LEU A 136 6.65 -7.93 10.61
N GLY A 137 7.57 -8.64 11.28
CA GLY A 137 8.19 -8.19 12.52
C GLY A 137 9.26 -7.10 12.34
N THR A 138 9.99 -7.11 11.22
CA THR A 138 11.17 -6.24 11.04
C THR A 138 11.13 -5.31 9.83
N GLY A 139 10.16 -5.50 8.94
CA GLY A 139 10.10 -4.80 7.66
C GLY A 139 11.15 -5.28 6.67
N HIS A 140 11.81 -6.41 6.92
CA HIS A 140 12.83 -6.98 6.05
C HIS A 140 12.63 -8.49 5.85
N ALA A 141 12.68 -8.93 4.58
CA ALA A 141 12.83 -10.32 4.22
C ALA A 141 14.06 -10.50 3.32
N GLU A 142 14.97 -11.36 3.77
CA GLU A 142 16.22 -11.64 3.06
C GLU A 142 15.94 -12.16 1.65
N GLY A 143 16.55 -11.50 0.65
CA GLY A 143 16.41 -11.87 -0.76
C GLY A 143 15.02 -11.63 -1.34
N ARG A 144 14.17 -10.85 -0.65
CA ARG A 144 12.81 -10.54 -1.09
C ARG A 144 12.53 -9.05 -1.18
N GLY A 145 12.78 -8.29 -0.12
CA GLY A 145 12.48 -6.87 -0.11
C GLY A 145 12.43 -6.24 1.28
N GLN A 146 12.01 -4.99 1.29
CA GLN A 146 11.91 -4.16 2.49
C GLN A 146 10.64 -3.30 2.51
N ALA A 147 10.10 -3.08 3.70
CA ALA A 147 8.93 -2.25 3.92
C ALA A 147 9.26 -0.77 3.72
N GLY A 148 8.63 -0.16 2.73
CA GLY A 148 8.63 1.30 2.51
C GLY A 148 7.25 1.90 2.78
N GLY A 149 7.21 3.23 2.89
CA GLY A 149 5.95 3.99 2.96
C GLY A 149 4.98 3.49 4.05
N PRO A 150 3.67 3.36 3.74
CA PRO A 150 2.67 2.91 4.71
C PRO A 150 2.95 1.54 5.33
N MET A 151 3.62 0.63 4.61
CA MET A 151 3.98 -0.67 5.18
C MET A 151 5.08 -0.52 6.23
N ALA A 152 6.03 0.40 6.03
CA ALA A 152 7.05 0.71 7.02
C ALA A 152 6.43 1.25 8.32
N GLU A 153 5.42 2.13 8.19
CA GLU A 153 4.64 2.63 9.32
C GLU A 153 3.86 1.53 10.04
N ALA A 154 3.28 0.59 9.29
CA ALA A 154 2.56 -0.56 9.85
C ALA A 154 3.49 -1.49 10.64
N VAL A 155 4.70 -1.74 10.13
CA VAL A 155 5.73 -2.48 10.86
C VAL A 155 6.15 -1.71 12.12
N GLN A 156 6.56 -0.45 11.95
CA GLN A 156 7.11 0.35 13.04
C GLN A 156 6.10 0.61 14.17
N ASN A 157 4.84 0.90 13.85
CA ASN A 157 3.90 1.32 14.89
C ASN A 157 2.98 0.20 15.37
N SER A 158 3.09 -1.01 14.79
CA SER A 158 2.18 -2.12 15.10
C SER A 158 2.88 -3.48 15.06
N LEU A 159 3.24 -3.98 13.87
CA LEU A 159 3.59 -5.40 13.70
C LEU A 159 4.88 -5.83 14.41
N GLN A 160 5.83 -4.91 14.64
CA GLN A 160 7.04 -5.21 15.41
C GLN A 160 6.78 -5.56 16.89
N HIS A 161 5.57 -5.28 17.38
CA HIS A 161 5.15 -5.55 18.77
C HIS A 161 4.31 -6.83 18.90
N VAL A 162 4.06 -7.52 17.80
CA VAL A 162 3.33 -8.80 17.78
C VAL A 162 4.28 -9.92 18.19
N THR A 163 3.74 -10.95 18.86
CA THR A 163 4.55 -12.10 19.30
C THR A 163 5.02 -12.94 18.11
N ASP A 164 6.15 -13.64 18.26
CA ASP A 164 6.67 -14.52 17.20
C ASP A 164 5.66 -15.61 16.78
N ASP A 165 4.90 -16.16 17.73
CA ASP A 165 3.84 -17.14 17.47
C ASP A 165 2.71 -16.54 16.63
N ASP A 166 2.31 -15.31 16.91
CA ASP A 166 1.29 -14.60 16.14
C ASP A 166 1.82 -14.22 14.74
N LEU A 167 3.08 -13.81 14.60
CA LEU A 167 3.71 -13.58 13.30
C LEU A 167 3.76 -14.86 12.46
N ALA A 168 4.11 -15.99 13.08
CA ALA A 168 4.10 -17.30 12.44
C ALA A 168 2.66 -17.73 12.04
N ALA A 169 1.67 -17.46 12.89
CA ALA A 169 0.26 -17.71 12.59
C ALA A 169 -0.22 -16.87 11.39
N MET A 170 0.11 -15.58 11.35
CA MET A 170 -0.19 -14.69 10.21
C MET A 170 0.46 -15.21 8.93
N ALA A 171 1.73 -15.60 8.97
CA ALA A 171 2.43 -16.18 7.83
C ALA A 171 1.75 -17.48 7.36
N ALA A 172 1.42 -18.38 8.29
CA ALA A 172 0.75 -19.64 7.98
C ALA A 172 -0.61 -19.41 7.32
N TYR A 173 -1.39 -18.43 7.78
CA TYR A 173 -2.66 -18.06 7.16
C TYR A 173 -2.47 -17.46 5.77
N LEU A 174 -1.57 -16.50 5.57
CA LEU A 174 -1.35 -15.87 4.26
C LEU A 174 -0.98 -16.90 3.17
N LYS A 175 -0.25 -17.96 3.52
CA LYS A 175 0.05 -19.09 2.60
C LYS A 175 -1.18 -19.91 2.20
N THR A 176 -2.32 -19.76 2.86
CA THR A 176 -3.59 -20.42 2.48
C THR A 176 -4.44 -19.58 1.53
N VAL A 177 -4.15 -18.29 1.39
CA VAL A 177 -4.98 -17.38 0.60
C VAL A 177 -4.78 -17.68 -0.88
N ALA A 178 -5.84 -18.19 -1.51
CA ALA A 178 -5.81 -18.55 -2.92
C ALA A 178 -5.61 -17.31 -3.80
N PRO A 179 -4.74 -17.40 -4.82
CA PRO A 179 -4.56 -16.32 -5.77
C PRO A 179 -5.78 -16.20 -6.68
N LYS A 180 -6.02 -15.00 -7.21
CA LYS A 180 -7.08 -14.78 -8.21
C LYS A 180 -6.74 -15.46 -9.55
N ASP A 181 -5.50 -15.29 -10.00
CA ASP A 181 -4.99 -15.83 -11.25
C ASP A 181 -3.66 -16.56 -10.98
N ALA A 182 -3.74 -17.86 -10.65
CA ALA A 182 -2.59 -18.65 -10.21
C ALA A 182 -1.47 -18.72 -11.26
N GLY A 183 -0.24 -18.42 -10.84
CA GLY A 183 0.95 -18.42 -11.69
C GLY A 183 0.97 -17.29 -12.71
N SER A 184 0.14 -16.26 -12.55
CA SER A 184 0.19 -15.08 -13.41
C SER A 184 1.44 -14.24 -13.10
N GLY A 185 2.11 -13.74 -14.14
CA GLY A 185 3.29 -12.89 -13.98
C GLY A 185 4.58 -13.67 -13.71
N THR A 186 5.54 -13.01 -13.08
CA THR A 186 6.88 -13.55 -12.78
C THR A 186 7.30 -13.05 -11.41
N ASP A 187 7.90 -13.93 -10.61
CA ASP A 187 8.39 -13.59 -9.27
C ASP A 187 9.27 -12.35 -9.33
N ALA A 188 8.82 -11.26 -8.72
CA ALA A 188 9.53 -9.99 -8.65
C ALA A 188 10.94 -10.16 -8.04
N THR A 189 11.15 -11.18 -7.22
CA THR A 189 12.44 -11.47 -6.58
C THR A 189 13.36 -12.35 -7.42
N SER A 190 12.94 -12.77 -8.62
CA SER A 190 13.78 -13.55 -9.54
C SER A 190 14.65 -12.69 -10.47
N PHE A 191 14.41 -11.38 -10.54
CA PHE A 191 15.07 -10.49 -11.49
C PHE A 191 16.45 -10.02 -11.01
N GLY A 192 17.33 -9.83 -11.99
CA GLY A 192 18.63 -9.19 -11.82
C GLY A 192 19.73 -10.10 -11.28
N ALA A 193 20.94 -9.53 -11.27
CA ALA A 193 22.15 -10.08 -10.67
C ALA A 193 23.12 -8.90 -10.43
N PRO A 194 24.19 -9.07 -9.62
CA PRO A 194 25.21 -8.03 -9.48
C PRO A 194 25.78 -7.61 -10.83
N LYS A 195 25.79 -6.31 -11.10
CA LYS A 195 26.33 -5.72 -12.34
C LYS A 195 26.77 -4.28 -12.08
N SER A 196 27.99 -3.93 -12.51
CA SER A 196 28.53 -2.57 -12.36
C SER A 196 29.14 -2.07 -13.67
N ASP A 197 28.65 -0.94 -14.17
CA ASP A 197 29.22 -0.20 -15.30
C ASP A 197 30.08 1.00 -14.83
N GLU A 198 30.31 1.13 -13.51
CA GLU A 198 30.93 2.27 -12.82
C GLU A 198 32.34 2.63 -13.32
N ALA A 199 33.18 1.62 -13.58
CA ALA A 199 34.54 1.84 -14.08
C ALA A 199 34.54 2.49 -15.48
N THR A 200 33.59 2.09 -16.32
CA THR A 200 33.39 2.70 -17.64
C THR A 200 32.88 4.13 -17.48
N LEU A 201 31.82 4.33 -16.67
CA LEU A 201 31.23 5.65 -16.43
C LEU A 201 32.26 6.68 -15.94
N ARG A 202 33.12 6.31 -15.00
CA ARG A 202 34.16 7.20 -14.47
C ARG A 202 35.40 7.31 -15.35
N GLY A 203 35.64 6.34 -16.23
CA GLY A 203 36.82 6.26 -17.08
C GLY A 203 36.68 6.95 -18.44
N THR A 204 35.46 7.06 -18.99
CA THR A 204 35.22 7.61 -20.33
C THR A 204 34.91 9.10 -20.33
N HIS A 205 34.29 9.65 -19.28
CA HIS A 205 33.84 11.05 -19.21
C HIS A 205 34.24 11.69 -17.87
N PRO A 206 35.37 12.42 -17.79
CA PRO A 206 35.70 13.15 -16.56
C PRO A 206 34.65 14.24 -16.34
N GLN A 207 33.82 14.05 -15.31
CA GLN A 207 32.83 15.04 -14.90
C GLN A 207 33.54 16.36 -14.62
N ASN A 208 33.18 17.38 -15.38
CA ASN A 208 33.69 18.74 -15.20
C ASN A 208 32.50 19.65 -14.84
N ALA A 209 32.79 20.83 -14.28
CA ALA A 209 31.77 21.74 -13.75
C ALA A 209 30.72 22.23 -14.78
N ASN A 210 30.87 21.91 -16.07
CA ASN A 210 29.99 22.35 -17.16
C ASN A 210 29.10 21.25 -17.75
N ASP A 211 29.33 19.98 -17.41
CA ASP A 211 28.54 18.83 -17.88
C ASP A 211 27.87 18.16 -16.66
N GLY A 212 26.61 18.50 -16.41
CA GLY A 212 25.84 17.90 -15.31
C GLY A 212 25.63 16.39 -15.49
N LEU A 213 25.26 15.69 -14.41
CA LEU A 213 24.81 14.29 -14.49
C LEU A 213 23.53 14.26 -15.34
N THR A 214 23.60 13.77 -16.59
CA THR A 214 22.45 13.86 -17.51
C THR A 214 21.78 12.51 -17.77
N THR A 215 22.51 11.41 -17.55
CA THR A 215 21.99 10.06 -17.73
C THR A 215 21.56 9.42 -16.41
N GLY A 216 20.62 8.48 -16.45
CA GLY A 216 20.21 7.71 -15.28
C GLY A 216 21.37 6.98 -14.59
N ALA A 217 22.35 6.52 -15.36
CA ALA A 217 23.55 5.86 -14.84
C ALA A 217 24.49 6.83 -14.09
N GLU A 218 24.73 8.02 -14.65
CA GLU A 218 25.50 9.08 -13.99
C GLU A 218 24.81 9.56 -12.71
N LEU A 219 23.50 9.77 -12.77
CA LEU A 219 22.69 10.15 -11.60
C LEU A 219 22.74 9.06 -10.52
N PHE A 220 22.59 7.79 -10.88
CA PHE A 220 22.73 6.68 -9.93
C PHE A 220 24.13 6.64 -9.29
N SER A 221 25.18 6.79 -10.10
CA SER A 221 26.57 6.85 -9.63
C SER A 221 26.79 7.99 -8.63
N GLY A 222 26.19 9.16 -8.88
CA GLY A 222 26.31 10.34 -8.03
C GLY A 222 25.48 10.30 -6.74
N TYR A 223 24.26 9.74 -6.78
CA TYR A 223 23.30 9.83 -5.67
C TYR A 223 23.04 8.51 -4.93
N CYS A 224 23.23 7.35 -5.58
CA CYS A 224 22.73 6.06 -5.08
C CYS A 224 23.85 5.05 -4.78
N ALA A 225 24.90 5.02 -5.61
CA ALA A 225 25.93 3.98 -5.58
C ALA A 225 26.73 3.94 -4.27
N SER A 226 26.83 5.04 -3.52
CA SER A 226 27.51 5.06 -2.22
C SER A 226 26.84 4.17 -1.17
N CYS A 227 25.52 3.98 -1.27
CA CYS A 227 24.72 3.19 -0.32
C CYS A 227 24.29 1.85 -0.92
N HIS A 228 23.81 1.86 -2.17
CA HIS A 228 23.35 0.65 -2.87
C HIS A 228 24.47 -0.15 -3.54
N GLN A 229 25.72 0.33 -3.43
CA GLN A 229 26.90 -0.16 -4.12
C GLN A 229 26.83 0.04 -5.65
N PRO A 230 27.98 0.20 -6.33
CA PRO A 230 28.01 0.34 -7.78
C PRO A 230 27.48 -0.89 -8.54
N ASP A 231 27.51 -2.06 -7.90
CA ASP A 231 27.01 -3.31 -8.48
C ASP A 231 25.56 -3.64 -8.09
N GLY A 232 24.91 -2.77 -7.31
CA GLY A 232 23.54 -2.93 -6.83
C GLY A 232 23.37 -3.91 -5.67
N ALA A 233 24.46 -4.43 -5.06
CA ALA A 233 24.38 -5.43 -4.00
C ALA A 233 23.81 -4.91 -2.67
N GLY A 234 23.76 -3.60 -2.48
CA GLY A 234 23.35 -2.99 -1.23
C GLY A 234 24.41 -3.12 -0.13
N SER A 235 24.03 -2.76 1.09
CA SER A 235 24.93 -2.79 2.25
C SER A 235 24.88 -4.14 2.99
N THR A 236 25.94 -4.44 3.74
CA THR A 236 25.97 -5.58 4.67
C THR A 236 24.84 -5.48 5.69
N GLY A 237 24.14 -6.58 5.98
CA GLY A 237 22.95 -6.57 6.82
C GLY A 237 21.71 -5.92 6.17
N GLN A 238 21.81 -5.53 4.89
CA GLN A 238 20.73 -5.00 4.07
C GLN A 238 20.00 -3.79 4.68
N SER A 239 20.68 -2.88 5.39
CA SER A 239 20.07 -1.59 5.75
C SER A 239 19.70 -0.80 4.49
N TYR A 240 20.60 -0.79 3.51
CA TYR A 240 20.30 -0.52 2.11
C TYR A 240 20.13 -1.85 1.37
N PRO A 241 18.95 -2.15 0.82
CA PRO A 241 18.71 -3.44 0.18
C PRO A 241 19.47 -3.58 -1.13
N SER A 242 19.68 -4.84 -1.53
CA SER A 242 20.02 -5.19 -2.91
C SER A 242 18.97 -4.65 -3.87
N LEU A 243 19.41 -4.18 -5.03
CA LEU A 243 18.54 -3.72 -6.12
C LEU A 243 18.16 -4.84 -7.10
N PHE A 244 18.79 -6.00 -6.98
CA PHE A 244 18.38 -7.25 -7.62
C PHE A 244 17.78 -8.19 -6.56
N HIS A 245 17.00 -9.19 -7.00
CA HIS A 245 16.22 -10.06 -6.10
C HIS A 245 15.37 -9.27 -5.09
N ASN A 246 14.73 -8.20 -5.57
CA ASN A 246 13.98 -7.27 -4.74
C ASN A 246 12.61 -6.97 -5.36
N SER A 247 11.57 -7.12 -4.55
CA SER A 247 10.18 -6.92 -4.96
C SER A 247 9.91 -5.50 -5.48
N ALA A 248 10.61 -4.47 -5.01
CA ALA A 248 10.40 -3.09 -5.45
C ALA A 248 10.98 -2.81 -6.84
N THR A 249 12.05 -3.49 -7.24
CA THR A 249 12.71 -3.32 -8.55
C THR A 249 12.30 -4.39 -9.56
N GLY A 250 11.80 -5.54 -9.11
CA GLY A 250 11.32 -6.60 -9.99
C GLY A 250 9.81 -6.66 -10.21
N ALA A 251 9.02 -5.84 -9.50
CA ALA A 251 7.57 -5.77 -9.71
C ALA A 251 7.21 -5.38 -11.15
N ALA A 252 6.00 -5.73 -11.57
CA ALA A 252 5.47 -5.36 -12.89
C ALA A 252 5.23 -3.84 -13.04
N SER A 253 5.12 -3.11 -11.93
CA SER A 253 4.99 -1.65 -11.92
C SER A 253 6.16 -1.01 -11.17
N ALA A 254 6.66 0.11 -11.71
CA ALA A 254 7.69 0.92 -11.09
C ALA A 254 7.17 1.82 -9.94
N THR A 255 5.88 1.80 -9.61
CA THR A 255 5.25 2.67 -8.60
C THR A 255 6.03 2.70 -7.28
N ASN A 256 6.38 1.53 -6.74
CA ASN A 256 7.09 1.44 -5.46
C ASN A 256 8.55 1.92 -5.55
N LEU A 257 9.24 1.69 -6.68
CA LEU A 257 10.58 2.22 -6.91
C LEU A 257 10.55 3.76 -6.97
N ILE A 258 9.63 4.33 -7.74
CA ILE A 258 9.45 5.78 -7.85
C ILE A 258 9.12 6.37 -6.46
N ALA A 259 8.22 5.74 -5.72
CA ALA A 259 7.84 6.19 -4.38
C ALA A 259 9.00 6.10 -3.39
N ALA A 260 9.81 5.04 -3.42
CA ALA A 260 10.99 4.90 -2.58
C ALA A 260 12.04 5.99 -2.87
N ILE A 261 12.26 6.35 -4.15
CA ILE A 261 13.16 7.45 -4.51
C ILE A 261 12.58 8.80 -4.04
N LEU A 262 11.30 9.06 -4.30
CA LEU A 262 10.67 10.33 -3.95
C LEU A 262 10.60 10.53 -2.43
N TYR A 263 10.10 9.55 -1.70
CA TYR A 263 9.73 9.68 -0.29
C TYR A 263 10.76 9.08 0.67
N GLY A 264 11.76 8.38 0.15
CA GLY A 264 12.74 7.68 0.97
C GLY A 264 12.14 6.50 1.74
N VAL A 265 12.93 5.98 2.67
CA VAL A 265 12.51 4.98 3.64
C VAL A 265 13.06 5.42 4.99
N ASP A 266 12.20 5.62 5.97
CA ASP A 266 12.59 5.95 7.33
C ASP A 266 11.76 5.08 8.27
N ARG A 267 12.41 4.10 8.91
CA ARG A 267 11.74 3.25 9.89
C ARG A 267 12.65 2.82 11.01
N ARG A 268 12.08 2.71 12.21
CA ARG A 268 12.74 2.21 13.42
C ARG A 268 12.09 0.93 13.89
N VAL A 269 12.89 -0.14 13.97
CA VAL A 269 12.46 -1.44 14.48
C VAL A 269 13.41 -1.85 15.59
N GLY A 270 12.88 -2.00 16.81
CA GLY A 270 13.70 -2.12 18.00
C GLY A 270 14.73 -0.99 18.09
N ASP A 271 16.00 -1.35 18.21
CA ASP A 271 17.11 -0.39 18.24
C ASP A 271 17.67 -0.03 16.86
N ALA A 272 17.24 -0.71 15.79
CA ALA A 272 17.72 -0.49 14.44
C ALA A 272 16.96 0.66 13.75
N HIS A 273 17.69 1.55 13.09
CA HIS A 273 17.16 2.62 12.26
C HIS A 273 17.55 2.38 10.80
N VAL A 274 16.56 2.16 9.94
CA VAL A 274 16.74 2.02 8.50
C VAL A 274 16.37 3.35 7.87
N PHE A 275 17.34 3.96 7.18
CA PHE A 275 17.18 5.29 6.61
C PHE A 275 17.75 5.38 5.18
N MET A 276 16.86 5.66 4.23
CA MET A 276 17.15 6.09 2.87
C MET A 276 16.60 7.51 2.70
N PRO A 277 17.43 8.51 2.34
CA PRO A 277 16.96 9.86 2.16
C PRO A 277 15.95 9.93 1.01
N HIS A 278 15.05 10.91 1.11
CA HIS A 278 14.07 11.19 0.08
C HIS A 278 14.65 12.17 -0.95
N PHE A 279 14.24 12.10 -2.22
CA PHE A 279 14.69 13.01 -3.27
C PHE A 279 13.57 13.95 -3.77
N ASN A 280 12.44 14.00 -3.05
CA ASN A 280 11.37 14.98 -3.29
C ASN A 280 11.78 16.41 -2.86
N ARG A 281 10.94 17.40 -3.21
CA ARG A 281 11.12 18.81 -2.85
C ARG A 281 11.33 18.96 -1.35
N GLY A 282 12.32 19.77 -0.97
CA GLY A 282 12.70 19.97 0.43
C GLY A 282 13.69 18.93 0.98
N SER A 283 14.20 18.03 0.12
CA SER A 283 15.27 17.11 0.50
C SER A 283 16.55 17.84 0.92
N PHE A 284 17.18 17.36 1.99
CA PHE A 284 18.48 17.84 2.43
C PHE A 284 19.66 17.27 1.63
N VAL A 285 19.45 16.20 0.83
CA VAL A 285 20.47 15.61 -0.07
C VAL A 285 20.38 16.14 -1.50
N GLY A 286 19.54 17.16 -1.73
CA GLY A 286 19.21 17.66 -3.06
C GLY A 286 17.94 17.02 -3.59
N ALA A 287 17.03 17.85 -4.07
CA ALA A 287 15.81 17.39 -4.73
C ALA A 287 16.10 17.08 -6.20
N LEU A 288 15.60 15.95 -6.68
CA LEU A 288 15.69 15.55 -8.09
C LEU A 288 14.42 15.94 -8.84
N SER A 289 14.58 16.31 -10.10
CA SER A 289 13.50 16.57 -11.04
C SER A 289 12.75 15.28 -11.40
N ASP A 290 11.57 15.42 -12.00
CA ASP A 290 10.78 14.27 -12.44
C ASP A 290 11.50 13.50 -13.57
N GLU A 291 12.23 14.21 -14.43
CA GLU A 291 13.09 13.65 -15.48
C GLU A 291 14.27 12.85 -14.90
N GLU A 292 14.96 13.40 -13.90
CA GLU A 292 16.11 12.74 -13.26
C GLU A 292 15.67 11.45 -12.55
N ILE A 293 14.56 11.49 -11.81
CA ILE A 293 14.00 10.31 -11.13
C ILE A 293 13.55 9.26 -12.14
N ALA A 294 12.88 9.66 -13.23
CA ALA A 294 12.51 8.72 -14.30
C ALA A 294 13.76 8.08 -14.92
N GLY A 295 14.82 8.86 -15.16
CA GLY A 295 16.10 8.37 -15.65
C GLY A 295 16.74 7.33 -14.72
N ILE A 296 16.83 7.63 -13.43
CA ILE A 296 17.36 6.71 -12.40
C ILE A 296 16.51 5.43 -12.35
N ALA A 297 15.17 5.57 -12.28
CA ALA A 297 14.28 4.42 -12.18
C ALA A 297 14.43 3.48 -13.39
N ASN A 298 14.45 4.02 -14.62
CA ASN A 298 14.69 3.22 -15.82
C ASN A 298 16.08 2.55 -15.81
N TYR A 299 17.12 3.24 -15.34
CA TYR A 299 18.44 2.64 -15.22
C TYR A 299 18.47 1.48 -14.21
N VAL A 300 17.86 1.66 -13.04
CA VAL A 300 17.77 0.61 -12.02
C VAL A 300 16.99 -0.60 -12.53
N LEU A 301 15.84 -0.38 -13.16
CA LEU A 301 14.98 -1.46 -13.69
C LEU A 301 15.66 -2.23 -14.83
N THR A 302 16.40 -1.56 -15.71
CA THR A 302 17.14 -2.24 -16.79
C THR A 302 18.39 -2.96 -16.32
N THR A 303 19.05 -2.46 -15.26
CA THR A 303 20.35 -2.97 -14.82
C THR A 303 20.19 -4.12 -13.81
N TRP A 304 19.27 -4.00 -12.85
CA TRP A 304 19.11 -4.95 -11.75
C TRP A 304 17.67 -5.44 -11.55
N GLY A 305 16.68 -4.76 -12.14
CA GLY A 305 15.27 -5.05 -11.92
C GLY A 305 14.56 -5.76 -13.08
N ASN A 306 13.26 -5.55 -13.14
CA ASN A 306 12.42 -5.98 -14.25
C ASN A 306 12.50 -4.96 -15.40
N ALA A 307 13.28 -5.27 -16.43
CA ALA A 307 13.41 -4.44 -17.62
C ALA A 307 12.07 -4.21 -18.36
N GLY A 308 11.07 -5.08 -18.18
CA GLY A 308 9.73 -4.90 -18.73
C GLY A 308 8.96 -3.73 -18.11
N ALA A 309 9.35 -3.30 -16.91
CA ALA A 309 8.80 -2.11 -16.23
C ALA A 309 9.63 -0.84 -16.49
N ALA A 310 10.72 -0.93 -17.27
CA ALA A 310 11.63 0.19 -17.55
C ALA A 310 11.11 1.13 -18.66
N ASN A 311 9.93 1.70 -18.42
CA ASN A 311 9.27 2.69 -19.26
C ASN A 311 8.74 3.86 -18.43
N VAL A 312 9.40 4.16 -17.30
CA VAL A 312 9.02 5.22 -16.38
C VAL A 312 9.08 6.57 -17.07
N THR A 313 7.97 7.30 -17.02
CA THR A 313 7.84 8.63 -17.61
C THR A 313 7.86 9.74 -16.55
N VAL A 314 8.11 10.97 -16.99
CA VAL A 314 7.97 12.18 -16.17
C VAL A 314 6.56 12.27 -15.55
N ALA A 315 5.53 11.85 -16.29
CA ALA A 315 4.15 11.87 -15.81
C ALA A 315 3.91 10.89 -14.65
N ASP A 316 4.57 9.73 -14.65
CA ASP A 316 4.47 8.76 -13.56
C ASP A 316 5.07 9.32 -12.27
N VAL A 317 6.24 9.97 -12.37
CA VAL A 317 6.89 10.62 -11.23
C VAL A 317 6.05 11.80 -10.73
N ALA A 318 5.55 12.64 -11.64
CA ALA A 318 4.69 13.76 -11.30
C ALA A 318 3.40 13.31 -10.60
N GLN A 319 2.80 12.20 -11.04
CA GLN A 319 1.63 11.61 -10.39
C GLN A 319 1.97 11.12 -8.98
N SER A 320 3.08 10.38 -8.82
CA SER A 320 3.53 9.93 -7.49
C SER A 320 3.77 11.13 -6.56
N ARG A 321 4.41 12.21 -7.05
CA ARG A 321 4.65 13.45 -6.29
C ARG A 321 3.37 14.18 -5.88
N GLN A 322 2.28 13.98 -6.62
CA GLN A 322 0.94 14.51 -6.28
C GLN A 322 0.15 13.61 -5.31
N GLY A 323 0.76 12.55 -4.79
CA GLY A 323 0.14 11.62 -3.84
C GLY A 323 -0.47 10.38 -4.51
N GLY A 324 -0.11 10.09 -5.77
CA GLY A 324 -0.50 8.88 -6.49
C GLY A 324 -1.83 8.97 -7.24
N PRO A 325 -2.35 7.83 -7.73
CA PRO A 325 -3.60 7.80 -8.49
C PRO A 325 -4.78 8.29 -7.65
N VAL A 326 -5.46 9.31 -8.16
CA VAL A 326 -6.67 9.85 -7.52
C VAL A 326 -7.85 8.91 -7.76
N ALA A 327 -8.54 8.53 -6.68
CA ALA A 327 -9.72 7.67 -6.70
C ALA A 327 -10.78 8.19 -7.71
N PRO A 328 -11.45 7.31 -8.48
CA PRO A 328 -12.43 7.73 -9.47
C PRO A 328 -13.54 8.63 -8.90
N LEU A 329 -14.02 8.35 -7.68
CA LEU A 329 -15.03 9.18 -7.01
C LEU A 329 -14.53 10.60 -6.70
N ALA A 330 -13.26 10.76 -6.36
CA ALA A 330 -12.68 12.07 -6.12
C ALA A 330 -12.55 12.88 -7.42
N ARG A 331 -12.31 12.22 -8.57
CA ARG A 331 -12.33 12.87 -9.89
C ARG A 331 -13.72 13.36 -10.27
N LEU A 332 -14.78 12.71 -9.77
CA LEU A 332 -16.17 13.12 -10.01
C LEU A 332 -16.61 14.31 -9.14
N LYS A 333 -15.81 14.73 -8.16
CA LYS A 333 -16.14 15.83 -7.22
C LYS A 333 -16.75 17.08 -7.88
N PRO A 334 -16.25 17.60 -9.02
CA PRO A 334 -16.85 18.76 -9.67
C PRO A 334 -18.29 18.54 -10.16
N TYR A 335 -18.66 17.29 -10.45
CA TYR A 335 -19.95 16.91 -11.02
C TYR A 335 -20.95 16.42 -9.97
N LEU A 336 -20.48 16.02 -8.78
CA LEU A 336 -21.33 15.49 -7.71
C LEU A 336 -22.52 16.40 -7.32
N PRO A 337 -22.39 17.73 -7.23
CA PRO A 337 -23.53 18.60 -6.94
C PRO A 337 -24.63 18.49 -7.99
N ALA A 338 -24.27 18.51 -9.28
CA ALA A 338 -25.22 18.38 -10.38
C ALA A 338 -25.89 17.00 -10.37
N ILE A 339 -25.12 15.93 -10.14
CA ILE A 339 -25.63 14.56 -10.01
C ILE A 339 -26.65 14.47 -8.86
N MET A 340 -26.36 15.08 -7.71
CA MET A 340 -27.29 15.07 -6.58
C MET A 340 -28.57 15.87 -6.85
N VAL A 341 -28.50 17.01 -7.55
CA VAL A 341 -29.68 17.77 -7.96
C VAL A 341 -30.55 16.96 -8.91
N VAL A 342 -29.95 16.34 -9.94
CA VAL A 342 -30.69 15.47 -10.86
C VAL A 342 -31.29 14.28 -10.11
N GLY A 343 -30.53 13.65 -9.22
CA GLY A 343 -31.01 12.54 -8.39
C GLY A 343 -32.19 12.94 -7.51
N ALA A 344 -32.16 14.11 -6.88
CA ALA A 344 -33.26 14.63 -6.07
C ALA A 344 -34.51 14.89 -6.92
N VAL A 345 -34.36 15.46 -8.12
CA VAL A 345 -35.47 15.69 -9.05
C VAL A 345 -36.11 14.37 -9.48
N VAL A 346 -35.29 13.38 -9.87
CA VAL A 346 -35.79 12.04 -10.24
C VAL A 346 -36.52 11.37 -9.08
N LEU A 347 -35.97 11.45 -7.86
CA LEU A 347 -36.62 10.89 -6.67
C LEU A 347 -37.99 11.55 -6.41
N LEU A 348 -38.10 12.87 -6.56
CA LEU A 348 -39.37 13.58 -6.43
C LEU A 348 -40.39 13.13 -7.48
N PHE A 349 -39.96 12.89 -8.73
CA PHE A 349 -40.83 12.33 -9.78
C PHE A 349 -41.30 10.92 -9.44
N ILE A 350 -40.42 10.06 -8.93
CA ILE A 350 -40.77 8.69 -8.50
C ILE A 350 -41.79 8.73 -7.36
N ILE A 351 -41.55 9.57 -6.34
CA ILE A 351 -42.47 9.73 -5.21
C ILE A 351 -43.83 10.26 -5.70
N ALA A 352 -43.85 11.26 -6.57
CA ALA A 352 -45.09 11.79 -7.15
C ALA A 352 -45.86 10.72 -7.95
N ALA A 353 -45.16 9.91 -8.74
CA ALA A 353 -45.75 8.80 -9.49
C ALA A 353 -46.31 7.71 -8.55
N MET A 354 -45.58 7.34 -7.50
CA MET A 354 -46.07 6.41 -6.47
C MET A 354 -47.31 6.92 -5.74
N ILE A 355 -47.30 8.20 -5.31
CA ILE A 355 -48.46 8.82 -4.67
C ILE A 355 -49.67 8.80 -5.61
N ARG A 356 -49.46 9.09 -6.91
CA ARG A 356 -50.52 9.04 -7.91
C ARG A 356 -51.09 7.63 -8.07
N LEU A 357 -50.23 6.62 -8.20
CA LEU A 357 -50.64 5.21 -8.29
C LEU A 357 -51.41 4.74 -7.05
N ILE A 358 -51.00 5.15 -5.84
CA ILE A 358 -51.70 4.83 -4.60
C ILE A 358 -53.08 5.51 -4.56
N ARG A 359 -53.19 6.77 -4.98
CA ARG A 359 -54.47 7.50 -5.05
C ARG A 359 -55.41 6.86 -6.07
N ASP A 360 -54.91 6.48 -7.24
CA ASP A 360 -55.70 5.86 -8.29
C ASP A 360 -56.19 4.46 -7.87
N ARG A 361 -55.35 3.67 -7.19
CA ARG A 361 -55.78 2.40 -6.58
C ARG A 361 -56.86 2.57 -5.51
N ARG A 362 -56.74 3.58 -4.64
CA ARG A 362 -57.77 3.86 -3.62
C ARG A 362 -59.11 4.29 -4.22
N ARG A 363 -59.08 5.01 -5.36
CA ARG A 363 -60.29 5.40 -6.10
C ARG A 363 -60.94 4.25 -6.86
N ALA A 364 -60.19 3.24 -7.26
CA ALA A 364 -60.73 2.07 -7.95
C ALA A 364 -61.38 1.03 -7.01
N VAL A 365 -61.14 1.15 -5.70
CA VAL A 365 -61.66 0.24 -4.66
C VAL A 365 -62.84 0.86 -3.88
N ALA A 366 -63.09 2.17 -4.07
CA ALA A 366 -64.19 2.92 -3.47
C ALA A 366 -65.34 3.11 -4.47
#